data_AF-A0A849CL49-F1
#
_entry.id   AF-A0A849CL49-F1
#
_cell.length_a   1.000
_cell.length_b   1.000
_cell.length_c   1.000
_cell.angle_alpha   90.00
_cell.angle_beta   90.00
_cell.angle_gamma   90.00
#
_symmetry.space_group_name_H-M   'P 1'
#
loop_
_entity.id
_entity.type
_entity.pdbx_description
1 polymer ?
#
loop_
_entity_poly.entity_id
_entity_poly.type
_entity_poly.pdbx_seq_one_letter_code
_entity_poly.pdbx_strand_id
1 'polypeptide(L)'
;MVGQSKRSPRLIFVGQPRNPDQRFIFAAKLGAIVMDYINSCRLNSRQVRSRGGASRSRFTTAPQILVPNPGGIKALTDLGRACRFRKTTGDFPVPAVVPEMGRWLTFLTNSAEQAGTSMLLAVTELLTEHWATGQSTLEDQNLASVLAWISPPDELTVAQALLDAENSIICPPAGPITSPDFDNHQLHSAIKEFDAARVSGDRLAIDAAEEELHDLIGGQIKPTWRMMWDAIALLRGVSEAPGAAKRFDRDCGSFTNFSDYQESGTALPQRARDHAVGAARRLSQLEQAIENFAAERAFDDPFVLADRRSIGEAFAGIVESAAADRVITSAKNRRIARPLVTIRTLDPTRLPDGTMLISPEMATGHKAVIVSTELDGDTSLVTVEINGGMGRSLTPQPGSVPEVGRRIAYLPDPGWRSTPTFPDPDATPWTHTDTSAPDLDISNSDTANAEVWGNDD
;
A
#
# COMPACT_ATOMS: atom_id res chain seq x y z
N MET A 1 19.05 0.10 8.29
CA MET A 1 18.62 -0.02 9.71
C MET A 1 17.22 -0.58 9.76
N VAL A 2 16.87 -1.35 10.80
CA VAL A 2 15.55 -1.94 11.00
C VAL A 2 15.17 -1.88 12.48
N GLY A 3 13.89 -1.74 12.80
CA GLY A 3 13.40 -1.75 14.18
C GLY A 3 12.00 -1.16 14.34
N GLN A 4 11.49 -1.23 15.57
CA GLN A 4 10.14 -0.77 15.95
C GLN A 4 10.16 0.41 16.95
N SER A 5 11.34 0.94 17.28
CA SER A 5 11.50 2.04 18.23
C SER A 5 12.59 3.02 17.81
N LYS A 6 12.31 4.33 17.95
CA LYS A 6 13.24 5.43 17.65
C LYS A 6 14.62 5.25 18.29
N ARG A 7 14.66 4.78 19.53
CA ARG A 7 15.89 4.70 20.35
C ARG A 7 16.62 3.35 20.28
N SER A 8 16.08 2.36 19.57
CA SER A 8 16.68 1.02 19.50
C SER A 8 16.78 0.51 18.06
N PRO A 9 17.43 1.28 17.14
CA PRO A 9 17.66 0.77 15.81
C PRO A 9 18.64 -0.40 15.81
N ARG A 10 18.43 -1.35 14.89
CA ARG A 10 19.44 -2.36 14.54
C ARG A 10 20.05 -2.00 13.19
N LEU A 11 21.35 -1.74 13.18
CA LEU A 11 22.13 -1.64 11.95
C LEU A 11 22.57 -3.05 11.55
N ILE A 12 22.27 -3.44 10.32
CA ILE A 12 22.74 -4.67 9.71
C ILE A 12 23.57 -4.23 8.51
N PHE A 13 24.79 -4.73 8.42
CA PHE A 13 25.70 -4.46 7.32
C PHE A 13 26.60 -5.67 7.09
N VAL A 14 27.38 -5.61 6.01
CA VAL A 14 28.43 -6.57 5.67
C VAL A 14 29.67 -5.81 5.29
N GLY A 15 30.85 -6.30 5.69
CA GLY A 15 32.10 -5.63 5.38
C GLY A 15 32.49 -5.72 3.91
N GLN A 16 32.22 -6.86 3.25
CA GLN A 16 32.52 -7.06 1.83
C GLN A 16 31.24 -7.43 1.06
N PRO A 17 30.55 -6.45 0.45
CA PRO A 17 29.29 -6.67 -0.24
C PRO A 17 29.46 -7.47 -1.54
N ARG A 18 30.67 -7.76 -2.03
CA ARG A 18 30.90 -8.66 -3.18
C ARG A 18 30.98 -10.13 -2.79
N ASN A 19 31.11 -10.44 -1.50
CA ASN A 19 31.20 -11.81 -1.03
C ASN A 19 29.79 -12.43 -0.89
N PRO A 20 29.49 -13.54 -1.60
CA PRO A 20 28.15 -14.14 -1.58
C PRO A 20 27.74 -14.68 -0.19
N ASP A 21 28.67 -15.25 0.57
CA ASP A 21 28.36 -15.77 1.91
C ASP A 21 27.96 -14.63 2.86
N GLN A 22 28.67 -13.50 2.79
CA GLN A 22 28.33 -12.34 3.61
C GLN A 22 26.95 -11.78 3.25
N ARG A 23 26.58 -11.75 1.97
CA ARG A 23 25.24 -11.35 1.53
C ARG A 23 24.15 -12.23 2.14
N PHE A 24 24.36 -13.54 2.20
CA PHE A 24 23.38 -14.44 2.83
C PHE A 24 23.36 -14.32 4.35
N ILE A 25 24.49 -14.00 4.99
CA ILE A 25 24.52 -13.65 6.41
C ILE A 25 23.69 -12.38 6.67
N PHE A 26 23.80 -11.36 5.82
CA PHE A 26 22.96 -10.17 5.88
C PHE A 26 21.48 -10.53 5.74
N ALA A 27 21.13 -11.28 4.69
CA ALA A 27 19.76 -11.69 4.42
C ALA A 27 19.18 -12.54 5.56
N ALA A 28 19.98 -13.41 6.18
CA ALA A 28 19.57 -14.21 7.33
C ALA A 28 19.34 -13.35 8.58
N LYS A 29 20.22 -12.40 8.88
CA LYS A 29 20.07 -11.46 10.01
C LYS A 29 18.83 -10.58 9.85
N LEU A 30 18.61 -10.04 8.64
CA LEU A 30 17.43 -9.25 8.32
C LEU A 30 16.16 -10.13 8.38
N GLY A 31 16.24 -11.33 7.79
CA GLY A 31 15.17 -12.30 7.76
C GLY A 31 14.68 -12.69 9.15
N ALA A 32 15.59 -12.92 10.10
CA ALA A 32 15.21 -13.19 11.49
C ALA A 32 14.33 -12.07 12.07
N ILE A 33 14.74 -10.81 11.92
CA ILE A 33 14.00 -9.66 12.47
C ILE A 33 12.64 -9.46 11.76
N VAL A 34 12.63 -9.54 10.43
CA VAL A 34 11.40 -9.35 9.65
C VAL A 34 10.42 -10.49 9.87
N MET A 35 10.89 -11.73 9.88
CA MET A 35 10.05 -12.91 10.11
C MET A 35 9.53 -12.98 11.54
N ASP A 36 10.31 -12.57 12.54
CA ASP A 36 9.82 -12.45 13.92
C ASP A 36 8.63 -11.48 13.99
N TYR A 37 8.71 -10.34 13.30
CA TYR A 37 7.60 -9.39 13.22
C TYR A 37 6.38 -9.97 12.48
N ILE A 38 6.57 -10.56 11.31
CA ILE A 38 5.49 -11.19 10.53
C ILE A 38 4.81 -12.31 11.35
N ASN A 39 5.59 -13.12 12.05
CA ASN A 39 5.07 -14.20 12.89
C ASN A 39 4.30 -13.66 14.10
N SER A 40 4.69 -12.51 14.66
CA SER A 40 3.91 -11.85 15.71
C SER A 40 2.50 -11.47 15.25
N CYS A 41 2.32 -11.16 13.95
CA CYS A 41 1.02 -10.87 13.36
C CYS A 41 0.14 -12.13 13.16
N ARG A 42 0.73 -13.34 13.19
CA ARG A 42 0.03 -14.63 13.02
C ARG A 42 -0.51 -15.20 14.33
N LEU A 43 -0.27 -14.53 15.47
CA LEU A 43 -0.64 -15.06 16.79
C LEU A 43 -2.15 -15.02 17.06
N ASN A 44 -2.85 -13.99 16.57
CA ASN A 44 -4.26 -13.76 16.89
C ASN A 44 -5.14 -13.95 15.67
N SER A 45 -6.14 -14.81 15.78
CA SER A 45 -7.14 -15.04 14.73
C SER A 45 -8.56 -15.04 15.28
N ARG A 46 -9.51 -14.64 14.42
CA ARG A 46 -10.95 -14.64 14.68
C ARG A 46 -11.65 -15.54 13.68
N GLN A 47 -12.75 -16.16 14.11
CA GLN A 47 -13.59 -16.95 13.22
C GLN A 47 -14.50 -16.04 12.41
N VAL A 48 -14.43 -16.16 11.08
CA VAL A 48 -15.27 -15.41 10.15
C VAL A 48 -16.16 -16.39 9.40
N ARG A 49 -17.48 -16.15 9.42
CA ARG A 49 -18.43 -16.96 8.65
C ARG A 49 -18.32 -16.61 7.17
N SER A 50 -18.03 -17.61 6.35
CA SER A 50 -18.10 -17.49 4.89
C SER A 50 -19.56 -17.48 4.43
N ARG A 51 -19.79 -16.94 3.22
CA ARG A 51 -21.11 -16.91 2.55
C ARG A 51 -21.75 -18.30 2.38
N GLY A 52 -20.95 -19.38 2.46
CA GLY A 52 -21.39 -20.79 2.42
C GLY A 52 -21.52 -21.47 3.80
N GLY A 53 -21.49 -20.72 4.90
CA GLY A 53 -21.68 -21.26 6.26
C GLY A 53 -20.43 -21.88 6.91
N ALA A 54 -19.40 -22.21 6.12
CA ALA A 54 -18.11 -22.63 6.67
C ALA A 54 -17.45 -21.48 7.45
N SER A 55 -17.03 -21.76 8.69
CA SER A 55 -16.22 -20.82 9.46
C SER A 55 -14.77 -20.94 9.02
N ARG A 56 -14.16 -19.81 8.64
CA ARG A 56 -12.73 -19.73 8.30
C ARG A 56 -12.03 -18.88 9.35
N SER A 57 -10.87 -19.34 9.80
CA SER A 57 -9.98 -18.53 10.64
C SER A 57 -9.41 -17.36 9.82
N ARG A 58 -9.39 -16.16 10.41
CA ARG A 58 -8.75 -14.98 9.82
C ARG A 58 -7.91 -14.29 10.87
N PHE A 59 -6.67 -13.93 10.54
CA PHE A 59 -5.85 -13.13 11.45
C PHE A 59 -6.49 -11.77 11.73
N THR A 60 -6.31 -11.27 12.95
CA THR A 60 -6.88 -9.97 13.37
C THR A 60 -5.97 -8.79 13.03
N THR A 61 -4.76 -9.06 12.56
CA THR A 61 -3.76 -8.06 12.18
C THR A 61 -3.00 -8.51 10.93
N ALA A 62 -2.38 -7.56 10.25
CA ALA A 62 -1.44 -7.76 9.16
C ALA A 62 -0.14 -7.00 9.48
N PRO A 63 1.01 -7.39 8.90
CA PRO A 63 2.25 -6.63 9.05
C PRO A 63 2.12 -5.25 8.40
N GLN A 64 2.63 -4.20 9.05
CA GLN A 64 2.73 -2.84 8.51
C GLN A 64 4.19 -2.40 8.52
N ILE A 65 4.80 -2.31 7.36
CA ILE A 65 6.22 -2.01 7.17
C ILE A 65 6.36 -0.66 6.45
N LEU A 66 7.23 0.19 6.98
CA LEU A 66 7.50 1.50 6.42
C LEU A 66 8.91 1.54 5.84
N VAL A 67 9.05 2.09 4.64
CA VAL A 67 10.32 2.44 4.02
C VAL A 67 10.36 3.94 3.72
N PRO A 68 11.53 4.58 3.59
CA PRO A 68 11.60 6.02 3.40
C PRO A 68 10.87 6.53 2.17
N ASN A 69 11.10 5.88 1.03
CA ASN A 69 10.58 6.28 -0.27
C ASN A 69 10.34 5.05 -1.17
N PRO A 70 9.77 5.20 -2.38
CA PRO A 70 9.51 4.09 -3.30
C PRO A 70 10.76 3.30 -3.70
N GLY A 71 11.94 3.94 -3.68
CA GLY A 71 13.22 3.26 -3.87
C GLY A 71 13.47 2.16 -2.83
N GLY A 72 13.00 2.34 -1.58
CA GLY A 72 13.02 1.31 -0.56
C GLY A 72 12.13 0.10 -0.90
N ILE A 73 10.96 0.32 -1.50
CA ILE A 73 10.07 -0.77 -1.96
C ILE A 73 10.77 -1.55 -3.08
N LYS A 74 11.40 -0.85 -4.02
CA LYS A 74 12.20 -1.48 -5.09
C LYS A 74 13.35 -2.32 -4.54
N ALA A 75 14.09 -1.80 -3.56
CA ALA A 75 15.17 -2.55 -2.91
C ALA A 75 14.67 -3.84 -2.22
N LEU A 76 13.51 -3.78 -1.55
CA LEU A 76 12.88 -4.98 -0.97
C LEU A 76 12.37 -5.96 -2.04
N THR A 77 11.93 -5.45 -3.19
CA THR A 77 11.52 -6.27 -4.34
C THR A 77 12.70 -7.07 -4.89
N ASP A 78 13.84 -6.40 -5.07
CA ASP A 78 15.08 -7.03 -5.57
C ASP A 78 15.61 -8.05 -4.57
N LEU A 79 15.63 -7.71 -3.28
CA LEU A 79 15.98 -8.64 -2.20
C LEU A 79 15.05 -9.86 -2.17
N GLY A 80 13.74 -9.65 -2.31
CA GLY A 80 12.75 -10.72 -2.37
C GLY A 80 12.99 -11.69 -3.54
N ARG A 81 13.25 -11.15 -4.72
CA ARG A 81 13.62 -11.92 -5.94
C ARG A 81 14.88 -12.74 -5.72
N ALA A 82 15.90 -12.09 -5.19
CA ALA A 82 17.19 -12.72 -5.01
C ALA A 82 17.19 -13.80 -3.92
N CYS A 83 16.27 -13.75 -2.94
CA CYS A 83 16.19 -14.74 -1.86
C CYS A 83 15.19 -15.89 -2.08
N ARG A 84 14.04 -15.67 -2.72
CA ARG A 84 12.88 -16.61 -2.65
C ARG A 84 13.10 -18.00 -3.26
N PHE A 85 14.05 -18.14 -4.20
CA PHE A 85 14.35 -19.40 -4.88
C PHE A 85 15.59 -20.13 -4.31
N ARG A 86 16.24 -19.57 -3.29
CA ARG A 86 17.45 -20.17 -2.72
C ARG A 86 17.11 -21.48 -2.00
N LYS A 87 17.98 -22.48 -2.15
CA LYS A 87 17.79 -23.81 -1.56
C LYS A 87 18.47 -23.92 -0.19
N THR A 88 17.81 -24.59 0.74
CA THR A 88 18.32 -24.88 2.09
C THR A 88 19.18 -26.13 2.17
N THR A 89 19.29 -26.87 1.06
CA THR A 89 20.03 -28.12 0.91
C THR A 89 20.82 -28.10 -0.40
N GLY A 90 21.85 -28.95 -0.51
CA GLY A 90 22.73 -29.05 -1.69
C GLY A 90 24.12 -28.48 -1.42
N ASP A 91 24.87 -28.18 -2.48
CA ASP A 91 26.30 -27.82 -2.39
C ASP A 91 26.54 -26.42 -1.78
N PHE A 92 25.55 -25.53 -1.88
CA PHE A 92 25.62 -24.16 -1.35
C PHE A 92 24.35 -23.83 -0.56
N PRO A 93 24.10 -24.46 0.60
CA PRO A 93 22.85 -24.29 1.33
C PRO A 93 22.78 -22.92 2.00
N VAL A 94 21.62 -22.26 1.93
CA VAL A 94 21.36 -21.02 2.69
C VAL A 94 20.48 -21.30 3.92
N PRO A 95 20.53 -20.46 4.97
CA PRO A 95 19.62 -20.58 6.11
C PRO A 95 18.14 -20.53 5.69
N ALA A 96 17.29 -21.35 6.30
CA ALA A 96 15.87 -21.50 5.90
C ALA A 96 15.06 -20.19 5.93
N VAL A 97 15.42 -19.26 6.81
CA VAL A 97 14.79 -17.94 6.89
C VAL A 97 15.00 -17.09 5.63
N VAL A 98 16.05 -17.35 4.84
CA VAL A 98 16.36 -16.58 3.62
C VAL A 98 15.29 -16.77 2.54
N PRO A 99 15.01 -17.99 2.04
CA PRO A 99 13.94 -18.19 1.06
C PRO A 99 12.54 -17.95 1.63
N GLU A 100 12.33 -18.15 2.94
CA GLU A 100 11.08 -17.75 3.60
C GLU A 100 10.86 -16.23 3.53
N MET A 101 11.84 -15.44 3.98
CA MET A 101 11.81 -13.98 3.87
C MET A 101 11.62 -13.55 2.42
N GLY A 102 12.30 -14.17 1.46
CA GLY A 102 12.16 -13.83 0.04
C GLY A 102 10.73 -13.95 -0.48
N ARG A 103 10.01 -15.02 -0.07
CA ARG A 103 8.60 -15.23 -0.42
C ARG A 103 7.69 -14.18 0.24
N TRP A 104 7.95 -13.84 1.50
CA TRP A 104 7.19 -12.82 2.23
C TRP A 104 7.43 -11.40 1.70
N LEU A 105 8.67 -11.03 1.41
CA LEU A 105 9.00 -9.75 0.78
C LEU A 105 8.31 -9.64 -0.59
N THR A 106 8.33 -10.70 -1.39
CA THR A 106 7.61 -10.73 -2.68
C THR A 106 6.10 -10.51 -2.49
N PHE A 107 5.48 -11.10 -1.47
CA PHE A 107 4.07 -10.85 -1.14
C PHE A 107 3.82 -9.40 -0.74
N LEU A 108 4.67 -8.83 0.13
CA LEU A 108 4.53 -7.46 0.63
C LEU A 108 4.75 -6.42 -0.48
N THR A 109 5.77 -6.59 -1.32
CA THR A 109 6.04 -5.67 -2.43
C THR A 109 4.95 -5.76 -3.50
N ASN A 110 4.44 -6.96 -3.78
CA ASN A 110 3.30 -7.14 -4.67
C ASN A 110 2.03 -6.48 -4.12
N SER A 111 1.88 -6.44 -2.79
CA SER A 111 0.75 -5.78 -2.12
C SER A 111 0.89 -4.27 -2.10
N ALA A 112 2.11 -3.73 -2.07
CA ALA A 112 2.35 -2.29 -2.10
C ALA A 112 1.82 -1.61 -3.38
N GLU A 113 1.68 -2.35 -4.49
CA GLU A 113 1.02 -1.85 -5.70
C GLU A 113 -0.51 -1.71 -5.54
N GLN A 114 -1.11 -2.37 -4.54
CA GLN A 114 -2.55 -2.38 -4.33
C GLN A 114 -2.99 -1.12 -3.58
N ALA A 115 -3.77 -0.26 -4.25
CA ALA A 115 -4.30 0.95 -3.65
C ALA A 115 -5.10 0.67 -2.36
N GLY A 116 -4.82 1.47 -1.33
CA GLY A 116 -5.46 1.38 -0.02
C GLY A 116 -5.02 0.19 0.84
N THR A 117 -3.90 -0.48 0.52
CA THR A 117 -3.22 -1.35 1.49
C THR A 117 -2.48 -0.52 2.54
N SER A 118 -2.17 -1.14 3.68
CA SER A 118 -1.30 -0.58 4.71
C SER A 118 -0.11 -1.48 5.05
N MET A 119 0.12 -2.55 4.29
CA MET A 119 1.10 -3.57 4.67
C MET A 119 2.57 -3.19 4.40
N LEU A 120 2.82 -2.48 3.30
CA LEU A 120 4.13 -1.94 2.95
C LEU A 120 3.94 -0.58 2.28
N LEU A 121 4.47 0.48 2.89
CA LEU A 121 4.23 1.85 2.47
C LEU A 121 5.53 2.66 2.44
N ALA A 122 5.65 3.55 1.45
CA ALA A 122 6.67 4.57 1.43
C ALA A 122 6.21 5.79 2.26
N VAL A 123 7.06 6.24 3.18
CA VAL A 123 6.72 7.36 4.08
C VAL A 123 6.56 8.67 3.30
N THR A 124 7.36 8.91 2.26
CA THR A 124 7.17 10.08 1.39
C THR A 124 5.80 10.12 0.76
N GLU A 125 5.28 8.99 0.25
CA GLU A 125 3.94 8.93 -0.36
C GLU A 125 2.83 9.17 0.68
N LEU A 126 2.98 8.64 1.90
CA LEU A 126 2.03 8.90 2.99
C LEU A 126 2.02 10.38 3.40
N LEU A 127 3.18 11.01 3.47
CA LEU A 127 3.28 12.44 3.79
C LEU A 127 2.62 13.29 2.68
N THR A 128 2.94 13.03 1.41
CA THR A 128 2.38 13.82 0.30
C THR A 128 0.91 13.55 0.02
N GLU A 129 0.36 12.44 0.53
CA GLU A 129 -1.09 12.21 0.55
C GLU A 129 -1.82 13.16 1.52
N HIS A 130 -1.17 13.61 2.59
CA HIS A 130 -1.78 14.42 3.65
C HIS A 130 -1.37 15.89 3.66
N TRP A 131 -0.19 16.22 3.14
CA TRP A 131 0.32 17.59 3.07
C TRP A 131 0.69 17.97 1.65
N ALA A 132 0.23 19.14 1.21
CA ALA A 132 0.64 19.72 -0.06
C ALA A 132 2.03 20.37 0.07
N THR A 133 2.93 20.05 -0.85
CA THR A 133 4.25 20.68 -0.99
C THR A 133 4.26 21.59 -2.21
N GLY A 134 5.22 22.53 -2.28
CA GLY A 134 5.46 23.33 -3.48
C GLY A 134 6.37 22.65 -4.52
N GLN A 135 6.60 21.34 -4.37
CA GLN A 135 7.61 20.58 -5.13
C GLN A 135 6.98 19.76 -6.25
N SER A 136 7.82 19.29 -7.16
CA SER A 136 7.44 18.25 -8.11
C SER A 136 7.33 16.88 -7.42
N THR A 137 6.61 15.95 -8.04
CA THR A 137 6.46 14.57 -7.57
C THR A 137 7.79 13.81 -7.49
N LEU A 138 8.81 14.24 -8.25
CA LEU A 138 10.16 13.67 -8.19
C LEU A 138 10.90 14.14 -6.94
N GLU A 139 10.86 15.44 -6.66
CA GLU A 139 11.49 16.05 -5.48
C GLU A 139 10.85 15.55 -4.17
N ASP A 140 9.55 15.27 -4.19
CA ASP A 140 8.81 14.66 -3.09
C ASP A 140 9.32 13.25 -2.70
N GLN A 141 10.16 12.61 -3.51
CA GLN A 141 10.80 11.34 -3.14
C GLN A 141 11.98 11.52 -2.16
N ASN A 142 12.41 12.77 -1.92
CA ASN A 142 13.38 13.10 -0.88
C ASN A 142 12.66 13.34 0.45
N LEU A 143 12.80 12.39 1.38
CA LEU A 143 12.20 12.46 2.71
C LEU A 143 12.61 13.73 3.49
N ALA A 144 13.87 14.17 3.36
CA ALA A 144 14.34 15.37 4.04
C ALA A 144 13.62 16.62 3.50
N SER A 145 13.48 16.72 2.18
CA SER A 145 12.82 17.86 1.53
C SER A 145 11.33 17.94 1.88
N VAL A 146 10.62 16.80 1.89
CA VAL A 146 9.21 16.75 2.31
C VAL A 146 9.05 17.18 3.78
N LEU A 147 9.92 16.71 4.68
CA LEU A 147 9.88 17.12 6.08
C LEU A 147 10.21 18.60 6.28
N ALA A 148 11.13 19.16 5.48
CA ALA A 148 11.43 20.59 5.51
C ALA A 148 10.22 21.46 5.12
N TRP A 149 9.35 20.99 4.22
CA TRP A 149 8.08 21.66 3.89
C TRP A 149 7.05 21.56 5.01
N ILE A 150 6.88 20.37 5.59
CA ILE A 150 5.79 20.07 6.53
C ILE A 150 6.09 20.60 7.93
N SER A 151 7.32 20.40 8.39
CA SER A 151 7.76 20.67 9.75
C SER A 151 9.25 21.05 9.74
N PRO A 152 9.59 22.24 9.22
CA PRO A 152 10.97 22.72 9.21
C PRO A 152 11.53 22.77 10.66
N PRO A 153 12.85 22.57 10.83
CA PRO A 153 13.48 22.75 12.14
C PRO A 153 13.21 24.15 12.70
N ASP A 154 13.14 24.24 14.03
CA ASP A 154 13.01 25.52 14.72
C ASP A 154 14.10 26.49 14.26
N GLU A 155 13.75 27.77 14.18
CA GLU A 155 14.64 28.87 13.76
C GLU A 155 15.04 28.90 12.28
N LEU A 156 14.67 27.88 11.49
CA LEU A 156 14.89 27.88 10.04
C LEU A 156 13.61 28.24 9.27
N THR A 157 13.77 29.03 8.21
CA THR A 157 12.72 29.15 7.19
C THR A 157 12.64 27.88 6.35
N VAL A 158 11.48 27.59 5.75
CA VAL A 158 11.31 26.46 4.83
C VAL A 158 12.37 26.47 3.72
N ALA A 159 12.69 27.64 3.16
CA ALA A 159 13.71 27.77 2.12
C ALA A 159 15.12 27.37 2.60
N GLN A 160 15.50 27.75 3.83
CA GLN A 160 16.78 27.33 4.41
C GLN A 160 16.79 25.83 4.71
N ALA A 161 15.71 25.31 5.30
CA ALA A 161 15.57 23.88 5.58
C ALA A 161 15.64 23.02 4.31
N LEU A 162 15.12 23.51 3.18
CA LEU A 162 15.22 22.84 1.88
C LEU A 162 16.65 22.81 1.34
N LEU A 163 17.39 23.92 1.44
CA LEU A 163 18.80 23.96 1.04
C LEU A 163 19.63 22.94 1.83
N ASP A 164 19.35 22.79 3.13
CA ASP A 164 20.00 21.78 3.97
C ASP A 164 19.55 20.35 3.60
N ALA A 165 18.29 20.16 3.23
CA ALA A 165 17.73 18.87 2.84
C ALA A 165 18.26 18.34 1.49
N GLU A 166 18.60 19.25 0.56
CA GLU A 166 19.20 18.92 -0.74
C GLU A 166 20.71 18.68 -0.65
N ASN A 167 21.35 19.14 0.43
CA ASN A 167 22.77 18.96 0.63
C ASN A 167 23.10 17.57 1.17
N SER A 168 23.66 16.70 0.31
CA SER A 168 23.97 15.30 0.63
C SER A 168 25.00 15.10 1.76
N ILE A 169 25.77 16.14 2.10
CA ILE A 169 26.72 16.12 3.23
C ILE A 169 25.96 16.27 4.55
N ILE A 170 24.91 17.09 4.57
CA ILE A 170 24.10 17.39 5.77
C ILE A 170 22.99 16.34 5.91
N CYS A 171 22.28 16.10 4.81
CA CYS A 171 21.17 15.16 4.70
C CYS A 171 21.52 14.08 3.66
N PRO A 172 22.16 12.98 4.06
CA PRO A 172 22.40 11.86 3.16
C PRO A 172 21.12 11.35 2.52
N PRO A 173 21.16 10.86 1.27
CA PRO A 173 20.00 10.30 0.60
C PRO A 173 19.33 9.18 1.42
N ALA A 174 17.99 9.22 1.51
CA ALA A 174 17.20 8.29 2.29
C ALA A 174 16.94 6.91 1.62
N GLY A 175 17.43 6.72 0.39
CA GLY A 175 17.13 5.56 -0.45
C GLY A 175 18.27 4.54 -0.55
N PRO A 176 18.11 3.50 -1.39
CA PRO A 176 19.18 2.54 -1.69
C PRO A 176 20.34 3.15 -2.48
N ILE A 177 20.13 4.32 -3.10
CA ILE A 177 21.17 5.07 -3.81
C ILE A 177 21.86 5.97 -2.79
N THR A 178 23.17 5.77 -2.64
CA THR A 178 24.07 6.53 -1.76
C THR A 178 24.68 7.73 -2.49
N SER A 179 25.32 8.63 -1.74
CA SER A 179 26.06 9.75 -2.32
C SER A 179 27.34 9.25 -3.01
N PRO A 180 27.59 9.58 -4.29
CA PRO A 180 28.82 9.17 -4.98
C PRO A 180 30.09 9.64 -4.29
N ASP A 181 30.08 10.82 -3.67
CA ASP A 181 31.23 11.35 -2.94
C ASP A 181 31.53 10.51 -1.68
N PHE A 182 30.48 10.09 -0.97
CA PHE A 182 30.62 9.18 0.16
C PHE A 182 31.19 7.82 -0.30
N ASP A 183 30.65 7.26 -1.38
CA ASP A 183 31.05 5.96 -1.89
C ASP A 183 32.51 5.93 -2.34
N ASN A 184 32.92 6.93 -3.13
CA ASN A 184 34.24 6.98 -3.74
C ASN A 184 35.36 7.34 -2.76
N HIS A 185 35.08 8.24 -1.82
CA HIS A 185 36.12 8.80 -0.96
C HIS A 185 36.16 8.18 0.44
N GLN A 186 35.02 7.81 1.01
CA GLN A 186 34.95 7.30 2.38
C GLN A 186 34.76 5.78 2.38
N LEU A 187 33.67 5.29 1.79
CA LEU A 187 33.30 3.87 1.84
C LEU A 187 34.34 2.98 1.17
N HIS A 188 34.83 3.37 -0.01
CA HIS A 188 35.84 2.59 -0.73
C HIS A 188 37.16 2.45 0.03
N SER A 189 37.59 3.49 0.77
CA SER A 189 38.80 3.41 1.59
C SER A 189 38.59 2.43 2.74
N ALA A 190 37.49 2.57 3.48
CA ALA A 190 37.17 1.70 4.61
C ALA A 190 37.03 0.22 4.20
N ILE A 191 36.44 -0.07 3.02
CA ILE A 191 36.37 -1.43 2.49
C ILE A 191 37.77 -1.98 2.19
N LYS A 192 38.67 -1.18 1.59
CA LYS A 192 40.05 -1.61 1.31
C LYS A 192 40.82 -1.92 2.59
N GLU A 193 40.64 -1.10 3.62
CA GLU A 193 41.28 -1.29 4.92
C GLU A 193 40.76 -2.56 5.60
N PHE A 194 39.45 -2.81 5.56
CA PHE A 194 38.85 -4.06 6.01
C PHE A 194 39.36 -5.28 5.23
N ASP A 195 39.45 -5.21 3.91
CA ASP A 195 40.00 -6.29 3.09
C ASP A 195 41.49 -6.54 3.41
N ALA A 196 42.30 -5.49 3.60
CA ALA A 196 43.70 -5.60 3.99
C ALA A 196 43.86 -6.24 5.37
N ALA A 197 43.03 -5.83 6.34
CA ALA A 197 42.99 -6.44 7.67
C ALA A 197 42.64 -7.93 7.58
N ARG A 198 41.65 -8.31 6.76
CA ARG A 198 41.29 -9.72 6.53
C ARG A 198 42.41 -10.54 5.90
N VAL A 199 43.15 -9.98 4.95
CA VAL A 199 44.31 -10.64 4.32
C VAL A 199 45.44 -10.84 5.33
N SER A 200 45.65 -9.87 6.24
CA SER A 200 46.66 -9.97 7.29
C SER A 200 46.37 -11.08 8.32
N GLY A 201 45.09 -11.43 8.50
CA GLY A 201 44.64 -12.42 9.50
C GLY A 201 44.68 -11.92 10.95
N ASP A 202 45.05 -10.66 11.18
CA ASP A 202 45.05 -10.04 12.51
C ASP A 202 43.61 -9.78 12.98
N ARG A 203 43.19 -10.49 14.02
CA ARG A 203 41.83 -10.38 14.58
C ARG A 203 41.53 -8.97 15.06
N LEU A 204 42.47 -8.31 15.73
CA LEU A 204 42.25 -6.98 16.29
C LEU A 204 42.10 -5.94 15.18
N ALA A 205 42.89 -6.05 14.12
CA ALA A 205 42.78 -5.18 12.95
C ALA A 205 41.46 -5.41 12.19
N ILE A 206 41.00 -6.66 12.09
CA ILE A 206 39.70 -6.98 11.46
C ILE A 206 38.55 -6.39 12.27
N ASP A 207 38.53 -6.60 13.59
CA ASP A 207 37.47 -6.12 14.47
C ASP A 207 37.41 -4.57 14.45
N ALA A 208 38.58 -3.90 14.46
CA ALA A 208 38.65 -2.44 14.37
C ALA A 208 38.15 -1.89 13.02
N ALA A 209 38.56 -2.50 11.91
CA ALA A 209 38.08 -2.10 10.58
C ALA A 209 36.59 -2.39 10.37
N GLU A 210 36.06 -3.45 10.99
CA GLU A 210 34.62 -3.74 10.99
C GLU A 210 33.84 -2.70 11.81
N GLU A 211 34.35 -2.29 12.97
CA GLU A 211 33.76 -1.22 13.80
C GLU A 211 33.76 0.12 13.08
N GLU A 212 34.86 0.47 12.39
CA GLU A 212 34.94 1.68 11.58
C GLU A 212 33.93 1.68 10.43
N LEU A 213 33.80 0.58 9.69
CA LEU A 213 32.78 0.43 8.64
C LEU A 213 31.37 0.53 9.21
N HIS A 214 31.11 -0.10 10.36
CA HIS A 214 29.83 -0.03 11.05
C HIS A 214 29.47 1.42 11.39
N ASP A 215 30.42 2.17 11.96
CA ASP A 215 30.19 3.57 12.35
C ASP A 215 30.05 4.50 11.16
N LEU A 216 30.84 4.29 10.11
CA LEU A 216 30.76 5.05 8.86
C LEU A 216 29.39 4.89 8.18
N ILE A 217 28.95 3.64 7.98
CA ILE A 217 27.62 3.34 7.42
C ILE A 217 26.52 3.84 8.38
N GLY A 218 26.73 3.67 9.69
CA GLY A 218 25.84 4.19 10.71
C GLY A 218 25.65 5.70 10.59
N GLY A 219 26.72 6.45 10.34
CA GLY A 219 26.71 7.90 10.13
C GLY A 219 25.79 8.32 8.97
N GLN A 220 25.79 7.55 7.87
CA GLN A 220 24.95 7.83 6.71
C GLN A 220 23.47 7.47 6.92
N ILE A 221 23.16 6.39 7.66
CA ILE A 221 21.77 5.89 7.77
C ILE A 221 21.02 6.47 8.99
N LYS A 222 21.74 6.80 10.09
CA LYS A 222 21.14 7.34 11.32
C LYS A 222 20.33 8.65 11.11
N PRO A 223 20.72 9.59 10.22
CA PRO A 223 19.88 10.76 9.88
C PRO A 223 18.52 10.34 9.32
N THR A 224 18.49 9.49 8.30
CA THR A 224 17.26 8.94 7.71
C THR A 224 16.40 8.20 8.73
N TRP A 225 17.01 7.44 9.63
CA TRP A 225 16.29 6.79 10.72
C TRP A 225 15.56 7.79 11.61
N ARG A 226 16.22 8.89 12.00
CA ARG A 226 15.59 9.95 12.82
C ARG A 226 14.43 10.60 12.07
N MET A 227 14.64 10.98 10.82
CA MET A 227 13.61 11.56 9.94
C MET A 227 12.40 10.64 9.77
N MET A 228 12.61 9.34 9.59
CA MET A 228 11.52 8.34 9.54
C MET A 228 10.64 8.38 10.79
N TRP A 229 11.23 8.50 11.98
CA TRP A 229 10.47 8.56 13.22
C TRP A 229 9.75 9.89 13.44
N ASP A 230 10.34 10.98 12.96
CA ASP A 230 9.70 12.31 13.00
C ASP A 230 8.51 12.35 12.04
N ALA A 231 8.65 11.76 10.83
CA ALA A 231 7.54 11.54 9.90
C ALA A 231 6.43 10.66 10.50
N ILE A 232 6.78 9.54 11.15
CA ILE A 232 5.80 8.68 11.84
C ILE A 232 5.06 9.46 12.94
N ALA A 233 5.75 10.35 13.65
CA ALA A 233 5.12 11.19 14.68
C ALA A 233 4.10 12.16 14.06
N LEU A 234 4.42 12.78 12.92
CA LEU A 234 3.51 13.64 12.17
C LEU A 234 2.29 12.85 11.66
N LEU A 235 2.53 11.69 11.04
CA LEU A 235 1.47 10.82 10.50
C LEU A 235 0.51 10.33 11.60
N ARG A 236 1.02 10.05 12.81
CA ARG A 236 0.18 9.70 13.98
C ARG A 236 -0.69 10.86 14.48
N GLY A 237 -0.39 12.10 14.09
CA GLY A 237 -1.22 13.26 14.36
C GLY A 237 -2.41 13.40 13.41
N VAL A 238 -2.43 12.66 12.30
CA VAL A 238 -3.54 12.67 11.34
C VAL A 238 -4.71 11.85 11.88
N SER A 239 -5.93 12.37 11.72
CA SER A 239 -7.13 11.66 12.15
C SER A 239 -7.37 10.41 11.29
N GLU A 240 -7.72 9.30 11.94
CA GLU A 240 -8.01 8.05 11.23
C GLU A 240 -9.26 8.21 10.34
N ALA A 241 -9.12 7.85 9.07
CA ALA A 241 -10.22 7.86 8.12
C ALA A 241 -11.29 6.81 8.49
N PRO A 242 -12.60 7.10 8.36
CA PRO A 242 -13.66 6.17 8.73
C PRO A 242 -13.56 4.78 8.09
N GLY A 243 -13.11 4.71 6.83
CA GLY A 243 -12.89 3.47 6.09
C GLY A 243 -11.60 2.72 6.42
N ALA A 244 -10.69 3.26 7.21
CA ALA A 244 -9.35 2.68 7.45
C ALA A 244 -9.42 1.27 8.04
N ALA A 245 -10.24 1.05 9.07
CA ALA A 245 -10.42 -0.26 9.70
C ALA A 245 -10.95 -1.34 8.72
N LYS A 246 -11.82 -0.94 7.78
CA LYS A 246 -12.36 -1.85 6.74
C LYS A 246 -11.27 -2.22 5.73
N ARG A 247 -10.43 -1.26 5.33
CA ARG A 247 -9.28 -1.51 4.45
C ARG A 247 -8.26 -2.42 5.15
N PHE A 248 -7.99 -2.20 6.43
CA PHE A 248 -7.11 -3.06 7.20
C PHE A 248 -7.65 -4.49 7.38
N ASP A 249 -8.96 -4.70 7.53
CA ASP A 249 -9.54 -6.06 7.51
C ASP A 249 -9.34 -6.77 6.16
N ARG A 250 -9.32 -6.03 5.05
CA ARG A 250 -8.97 -6.58 3.73
C ARG A 250 -7.50 -7.02 3.69
N ASP A 251 -6.58 -6.22 4.22
CA ASP A 251 -5.16 -6.60 4.37
C ASP A 251 -5.01 -7.86 5.24
N CYS A 252 -5.73 -7.94 6.36
CA CYS A 252 -5.77 -9.13 7.22
C CYS A 252 -6.26 -10.38 6.45
N GLY A 253 -7.25 -10.21 5.58
CA GLY A 253 -7.73 -11.26 4.68
C GLY A 253 -6.67 -11.73 3.69
N SER A 254 -5.99 -10.80 3.00
CA SER A 254 -4.88 -11.10 2.09
C SER A 254 -3.72 -11.79 2.79
N PHE A 255 -3.34 -11.29 3.96
CA PHE A 255 -2.30 -11.86 4.82
C PHE A 255 -2.64 -13.29 5.26
N THR A 256 -3.88 -13.52 5.70
CA THR A 256 -4.37 -14.87 6.05
C THR A 256 -4.28 -15.82 4.86
N ASN A 257 -4.76 -15.40 3.68
CA ASN A 257 -4.72 -16.24 2.48
C ASN A 257 -3.29 -16.65 2.11
N PHE A 258 -2.33 -15.72 2.21
CA PHE A 258 -0.95 -16.02 1.89
C PHE A 258 -0.28 -16.92 2.95
N SER A 259 -0.53 -16.68 4.25
CA SER A 259 -0.06 -17.57 5.32
C SER A 259 -0.60 -18.99 5.17
N ASP A 260 -1.90 -19.15 4.95
CA ASP A 260 -2.54 -20.45 4.73
C ASP A 260 -1.92 -21.18 3.54
N TYR A 261 -1.61 -20.45 2.45
CA TYR A 261 -0.92 -21.00 1.30
C TYR A 261 0.49 -21.48 1.65
N GLN A 262 1.27 -20.68 2.38
CA GLN A 262 2.63 -21.06 2.83
C GLN A 262 2.62 -22.31 3.72
N GLU A 263 1.60 -22.47 4.56
CA GLU A 263 1.44 -23.60 5.47
C GLU A 263 0.87 -24.87 4.81
N SER A 264 0.40 -24.79 3.56
CA SER A 264 -0.26 -25.90 2.87
C SER A 264 0.63 -27.12 2.60
N GLY A 265 1.95 -27.00 2.77
CA GLY A 265 2.94 -28.03 2.40
C GLY A 265 3.19 -28.13 0.89
N THR A 266 2.33 -27.52 0.06
CA THR A 266 2.47 -27.43 -1.41
C THR A 266 2.90 -26.05 -1.90
N ALA A 267 3.26 -25.16 -0.97
CA ALA A 267 3.64 -23.80 -1.27
C ALA A 267 4.89 -23.76 -2.15
N LEU A 268 4.78 -23.14 -3.32
CA LEU A 268 5.90 -22.86 -4.20
C LEU A 268 6.31 -21.38 -4.08
N PRO A 269 7.58 -21.05 -4.31
CA PRO A 269 7.99 -19.65 -4.47
C PRO A 269 7.17 -18.98 -5.59
N GLN A 270 6.85 -17.70 -5.41
CA GLN A 270 6.17 -16.94 -6.45
C GLN A 270 7.07 -16.85 -7.69
N ARG A 271 6.45 -17.00 -8.87
CA ARG A 271 7.15 -17.00 -10.16
C ARG A 271 7.90 -15.70 -10.40
N ALA A 272 9.01 -15.76 -11.12
CA ALA A 272 9.71 -14.55 -11.58
C ALA A 272 8.91 -13.76 -12.61
N ARG A 273 8.09 -14.45 -13.41
CA ARG A 273 7.19 -13.85 -14.39
C ARG A 273 5.80 -14.44 -14.24
N ASP A 274 4.81 -13.56 -14.24
CA ASP A 274 3.42 -14.00 -14.34
C ASP A 274 3.16 -14.55 -15.75
N HIS A 275 2.39 -15.63 -15.83
CA HIS A 275 1.80 -16.08 -17.08
C HIS A 275 0.65 -15.13 -17.45
N ALA A 276 0.26 -15.08 -18.73
CA ALA A 276 -0.70 -14.10 -19.24
C ALA A 276 -2.01 -14.03 -18.44
N VAL A 277 -2.60 -15.17 -18.09
CA VAL A 277 -3.83 -15.22 -17.27
C VAL A 277 -3.60 -14.69 -15.85
N GLY A 278 -2.47 -15.03 -15.23
CA GLY A 278 -2.07 -14.51 -13.92
C GLY A 278 -1.89 -13.00 -13.93
N ALA A 279 -1.19 -12.48 -14.94
CA ALA A 279 -0.99 -11.05 -15.14
C ALA A 279 -2.31 -10.30 -15.36
N ALA A 280 -3.22 -10.85 -16.18
CA ALA A 280 -4.53 -10.25 -16.42
C ALA A 280 -5.42 -10.24 -15.16
N ARG A 281 -5.37 -11.31 -14.35
CA ARG A 281 -6.04 -11.35 -13.03
C ARG A 281 -5.47 -10.31 -12.08
N ARG A 282 -4.14 -10.18 -12.01
CA ARG A 282 -3.44 -9.18 -11.19
C ARG A 282 -3.85 -7.76 -11.61
N LEU A 283 -3.77 -7.45 -12.90
CA LEU A 283 -4.15 -6.13 -13.43
C LEU A 283 -5.61 -5.78 -13.07
N SER A 284 -6.55 -6.70 -13.30
CA SER A 284 -7.95 -6.48 -12.94
C SER A 284 -8.15 -6.23 -11.44
N GLN A 285 -7.37 -6.90 -10.57
CA GLN A 285 -7.41 -6.65 -9.12
C GLN A 285 -6.86 -5.26 -8.76
N LEU A 286 -5.77 -4.83 -9.42
CA LEU A 286 -5.17 -3.51 -9.19
C LEU A 286 -6.10 -2.39 -9.66
N GLU A 287 -6.69 -2.50 -10.85
CA GLU A 287 -7.68 -1.53 -11.36
C GLU A 287 -8.87 -1.40 -10.41
N GLN A 288 -9.43 -2.53 -9.97
CA GLN A 288 -10.52 -2.54 -9.01
C GLN A 288 -10.11 -1.93 -7.66
N ALA A 289 -8.87 -2.14 -7.21
CA ALA A 289 -8.36 -1.54 -5.99
C ALA A 289 -8.26 -0.01 -6.10
N ILE A 290 -7.74 0.51 -7.22
CA ILE A 290 -7.63 1.95 -7.49
C ILE A 290 -9.01 2.61 -7.45
N GLU A 291 -9.98 2.06 -8.17
CA GLU A 291 -11.34 2.61 -8.22
C GLU A 291 -12.03 2.56 -6.86
N ASN A 292 -11.93 1.43 -6.15
CA ASN A 292 -12.50 1.29 -4.82
C ASN A 292 -11.87 2.27 -3.84
N PHE A 293 -10.54 2.43 -3.87
CA PHE A 293 -9.83 3.34 -2.99
C PHE A 293 -10.19 4.80 -3.28
N ALA A 294 -10.29 5.19 -4.55
CA ALA A 294 -10.72 6.53 -4.93
C ALA A 294 -12.16 6.84 -4.45
N ALA A 295 -13.08 5.87 -4.56
CA ALA A 295 -14.44 6.01 -4.07
C ALA A 295 -14.49 6.06 -2.52
N GLU A 296 -13.73 5.20 -1.84
CA GLU A 296 -13.63 5.19 -0.38
C GLU A 296 -13.01 6.51 0.14
N ARG A 297 -12.01 7.09 -0.54
CA ARG A 297 -11.45 8.40 -0.17
C ARG A 297 -12.45 9.53 -0.30
N ALA A 298 -13.27 9.55 -1.34
CA ALA A 298 -14.34 10.54 -1.48
C ALA A 298 -15.42 10.41 -0.40
N PHE A 299 -15.55 9.23 0.20
CA PHE A 299 -16.45 9.00 1.33
C PHE A 299 -15.82 9.39 2.67
N ASP A 300 -14.52 9.15 2.81
CA ASP A 300 -13.77 9.38 4.04
C ASP A 300 -13.35 10.84 4.24
N ASP A 301 -13.05 11.58 3.15
CA ASP A 301 -12.45 12.91 3.18
C ASP A 301 -13.38 13.97 2.53
N PRO A 302 -13.80 15.00 3.29
CA PRO A 302 -14.69 16.05 2.78
C PRO A 302 -14.04 16.92 1.68
N PHE A 303 -12.72 17.06 1.64
CA PHE A 303 -12.03 17.83 0.60
C PHE A 303 -11.98 17.05 -0.72
N VAL A 304 -11.74 15.73 -0.65
CA VAL A 304 -11.83 14.85 -1.84
C VAL A 304 -13.26 14.85 -2.39
N LEU A 305 -14.27 14.83 -1.51
CA LEU A 305 -15.66 14.97 -1.92
C LEU A 305 -15.95 16.35 -2.55
N ALA A 306 -15.40 17.42 -1.99
CA ALA A 306 -15.56 18.77 -2.52
C ALA A 306 -14.96 18.91 -3.93
N ASP A 307 -13.81 18.29 -4.19
CA ASP A 307 -13.20 18.26 -5.51
C ASP A 307 -14.13 17.57 -6.53
N ARG A 308 -14.65 16.38 -6.21
CA ARG A 308 -15.66 15.68 -7.04
C ARG A 308 -16.92 16.51 -7.28
N ARG A 309 -17.35 17.27 -6.28
CA ARG A 309 -18.50 18.19 -6.40
C ARG A 309 -18.22 19.34 -7.36
N SER A 310 -17.01 19.88 -7.34
CA SER A 310 -16.62 21.01 -8.21
C SER A 310 -16.68 20.67 -9.70
N ILE A 311 -16.35 19.42 -10.05
CA ILE A 311 -16.38 18.91 -11.43
C ILE A 311 -17.73 18.29 -11.81
N GLY A 312 -18.66 18.16 -10.86
CA GLY A 312 -20.01 17.65 -11.10
C GLY A 312 -20.18 16.14 -11.04
N GLU A 313 -19.18 15.43 -10.53
CA GLU A 313 -19.21 13.97 -10.31
C GLU A 313 -19.84 13.58 -8.97
N ALA A 314 -20.11 14.56 -8.11
CA ALA A 314 -20.86 14.43 -6.87
C ALA A 314 -21.66 15.72 -6.65
N PHE A 315 -22.59 15.73 -5.69
CA PHE A 315 -23.28 16.96 -5.30
C PHE A 315 -23.65 16.94 -3.81
N ALA A 316 -23.75 18.11 -3.20
CA ALA A 316 -24.28 18.28 -1.85
C ALA A 316 -25.22 19.49 -1.79
N GLY A 317 -26.39 19.30 -1.19
CA GLY A 317 -27.43 20.32 -1.16
C GLY A 317 -28.36 20.19 0.04
N ILE A 318 -29.36 21.05 0.10
CA ILE A 318 -30.40 21.03 1.12
C ILE A 318 -31.59 20.24 0.60
N VAL A 319 -32.10 19.31 1.42
CA VAL A 319 -33.35 18.60 1.12
C VAL A 319 -34.51 19.60 1.18
N GLU A 320 -35.14 19.86 0.04
CA GLU A 320 -36.24 20.81 -0.06
C GLU A 320 -37.59 20.13 0.14
N SER A 321 -37.75 18.92 -0.39
CA SER A 321 -38.95 18.11 -0.20
C SER A 321 -38.61 16.64 -0.07
N ALA A 322 -39.40 15.91 0.71
CA ALA A 322 -39.26 14.47 0.90
C ALA A 322 -40.65 13.81 0.99
N ALA A 323 -41.01 13.02 -0.02
CA ALA A 323 -42.17 12.15 -0.01
C ALA A 323 -41.79 10.80 0.63
N ALA A 324 -41.61 10.80 1.95
CA ALA A 324 -41.06 9.67 2.72
C ALA A 324 -41.95 8.41 2.72
N ASP A 325 -43.26 8.55 2.55
CA ASP A 325 -44.26 7.48 2.58
C ASP A 325 -44.62 6.94 1.18
N ARG A 326 -43.93 7.39 0.13
CA ARG A 326 -44.20 6.97 -1.24
C ARG A 326 -43.97 5.46 -1.42
N VAL A 327 -45.03 4.77 -1.85
CA VAL A 327 -45.03 3.34 -2.19
C VAL A 327 -45.43 3.17 -3.64
N ILE A 328 -44.69 2.36 -4.38
CA ILE A 328 -45.02 2.00 -5.77
C ILE A 328 -45.31 0.51 -5.91
N THR A 329 -46.04 0.14 -6.96
CA THR A 329 -46.22 -1.25 -7.36
C THR A 329 -45.15 -1.62 -8.37
N SER A 330 -44.26 -2.55 -8.01
CA SER A 330 -43.22 -3.06 -8.92
C SER A 330 -43.80 -3.83 -10.11
N ALA A 331 -43.00 -4.03 -11.16
CA ALA A 331 -43.36 -4.85 -12.32
C ALA A 331 -43.77 -6.29 -11.96
N LYS A 332 -43.37 -6.81 -10.79
CA LYS A 332 -43.78 -8.12 -10.26
C LYS A 332 -45.05 -8.06 -9.40
N ASN A 333 -45.84 -6.99 -9.53
CA ASN A 333 -47.06 -6.70 -8.78
C ASN A 333 -46.88 -6.71 -7.25
N ARG A 334 -45.69 -6.35 -6.76
CA ARG A 334 -45.39 -6.21 -5.32
C ARG A 334 -45.32 -4.74 -4.94
N ARG A 335 -45.97 -4.37 -3.83
CA ARG A 335 -45.84 -3.03 -3.22
C ARG A 335 -44.46 -2.89 -2.58
N ILE A 336 -43.78 -1.79 -2.86
CA ILE A 336 -42.42 -1.49 -2.37
C ILE A 336 -42.31 -0.01 -2.01
N ALA A 337 -41.63 0.29 -0.90
CA ALA A 337 -41.31 1.67 -0.53
C ALA A 337 -40.28 2.25 -1.52
N ARG A 338 -40.60 3.42 -2.07
CA ARG A 338 -39.74 4.23 -2.94
C ARG A 338 -39.91 5.71 -2.62
N PRO A 339 -39.41 6.17 -1.47
CA PRO A 339 -39.38 7.58 -1.13
C PRO A 339 -38.73 8.40 -2.23
N LEU A 340 -39.27 9.59 -2.47
CA LEU A 340 -38.72 10.55 -3.42
C LEU A 340 -38.26 11.77 -2.65
N VAL A 341 -37.05 12.25 -2.93
CA VAL A 341 -36.42 13.36 -2.22
C VAL A 341 -35.87 14.33 -3.25
N THR A 342 -36.20 15.61 -3.11
CA THR A 342 -35.67 16.68 -3.97
C THR A 342 -34.63 17.47 -3.18
N ILE A 343 -33.42 17.58 -3.73
CA ILE A 343 -32.28 18.26 -3.14
C ILE A 343 -31.95 19.49 -4.00
N ARG A 344 -31.90 20.65 -3.36
CA ARG A 344 -31.43 21.89 -3.98
C ARG A 344 -29.94 22.07 -3.74
N THR A 345 -29.16 22.12 -4.81
CA THR A 345 -27.70 22.19 -4.78
C THR A 345 -27.17 23.38 -5.59
N LEU A 346 -26.04 23.92 -5.18
CA LEU A 346 -25.26 24.91 -5.95
C LEU A 346 -24.18 24.25 -6.81
N ASP A 347 -23.97 22.94 -6.63
CA ASP A 347 -22.94 22.21 -7.36
C ASP A 347 -23.40 21.95 -8.81
N PRO A 348 -22.48 22.06 -9.79
CA PRO A 348 -22.79 21.80 -11.19
C PRO A 348 -23.00 20.30 -11.41
N THR A 349 -24.19 19.78 -11.16
CA THR A 349 -24.46 18.33 -11.19
C THR A 349 -24.43 17.81 -12.64
N ARG A 350 -23.46 16.95 -12.98
CA ARG A 350 -23.29 16.36 -14.32
C ARG A 350 -23.67 14.88 -14.39
N LEU A 351 -24.25 14.36 -13.31
CA LEU A 351 -24.65 12.96 -13.21
C LEU A 351 -25.93 12.71 -14.01
N PRO A 352 -25.96 11.70 -14.89
CA PRO A 352 -27.15 11.39 -15.67
C PRO A 352 -28.26 10.79 -14.81
N ASP A 353 -29.50 10.94 -15.27
CA ASP A 353 -30.65 10.23 -14.70
C ASP A 353 -30.41 8.71 -14.72
N GLY A 354 -30.86 8.02 -13.69
CA GLY A 354 -30.60 6.60 -13.47
C GLY A 354 -29.29 6.29 -12.74
N THR A 355 -28.43 7.29 -12.47
CA THR A 355 -27.20 7.09 -11.69
C THR A 355 -27.54 6.62 -10.27
N MET A 356 -26.94 5.51 -9.86
CA MET A 356 -27.03 5.00 -8.49
C MET A 356 -26.10 5.81 -7.59
N LEU A 357 -26.59 6.21 -6.42
CA LEU A 357 -25.93 7.07 -5.47
C LEU A 357 -25.85 6.43 -4.08
N ILE A 358 -24.78 6.74 -3.38
CA ILE A 358 -24.58 6.51 -1.95
C ILE A 358 -24.28 7.84 -1.26
N SER A 359 -24.43 7.88 0.06
CA SER A 359 -24.18 9.08 0.86
C SER A 359 -23.35 8.75 2.10
N PRO A 360 -22.32 9.55 2.43
CA PRO A 360 -21.54 9.39 3.66
C PRO A 360 -22.32 9.72 4.93
N GLU A 361 -23.42 10.46 4.80
CA GLU A 361 -24.21 10.91 5.93
C GLU A 361 -25.39 10.00 6.28
N MET A 362 -25.59 8.96 5.46
CA MET A 362 -26.69 8.00 5.58
C MET A 362 -26.20 6.64 6.08
N ALA A 363 -27.11 5.88 6.69
CA ALA A 363 -26.80 4.57 7.24
C ALA A 363 -26.26 3.59 6.17
N THR A 364 -25.45 2.63 6.62
CA THR A 364 -24.87 1.61 5.74
C THR A 364 -25.96 0.86 4.95
N GLY A 365 -25.79 0.81 3.63
CA GLY A 365 -26.74 0.17 2.71
C GLY A 365 -27.81 1.10 2.14
N HIS A 366 -27.83 2.38 2.54
CA HIS A 366 -28.57 3.43 1.84
C HIS A 366 -28.18 3.49 0.37
N LYS A 367 -29.18 3.52 -0.50
CA LYS A 367 -29.02 3.68 -1.95
C LYS A 367 -30.12 4.54 -2.51
N ALA A 368 -29.75 5.46 -3.39
CA ALA A 368 -30.66 6.33 -4.11
C ALA A 368 -30.37 6.30 -5.62
N VAL A 369 -31.32 6.68 -6.44
CA VAL A 369 -31.16 6.79 -7.90
C VAL A 369 -31.64 8.14 -8.35
N ILE A 370 -30.88 8.83 -9.19
CA ILE A 370 -31.31 10.10 -9.80
C ILE A 370 -32.51 9.82 -10.71
N VAL A 371 -33.62 10.52 -10.48
CA VAL A 371 -34.82 10.45 -11.30
C VAL A 371 -34.84 11.60 -12.30
N SER A 372 -34.48 12.80 -11.86
CA SER A 372 -34.35 13.97 -12.71
C SER A 372 -33.38 14.97 -12.10
N THR A 373 -32.74 15.75 -12.97
CA THR A 373 -31.97 16.94 -12.59
C THR A 373 -32.51 18.13 -13.38
N GLU A 374 -33.03 19.13 -12.66
CA GLU A 374 -33.60 20.35 -13.25
C GLU A 374 -32.76 21.56 -12.86
N LEU A 375 -32.47 22.44 -13.82
CA LEU A 375 -31.79 23.71 -13.55
C LEU A 375 -32.82 24.73 -13.05
N ASP A 376 -32.53 25.33 -11.89
CA ASP A 376 -33.33 26.40 -11.29
C ASP A 376 -32.43 27.61 -11.01
N GLY A 377 -32.31 28.48 -12.02
CA GLY A 377 -31.41 29.63 -12.02
C GLY A 377 -29.95 29.21 -11.87
N ASP A 378 -29.30 29.70 -10.82
CA ASP A 378 -27.91 29.35 -10.46
C ASP A 378 -27.80 28.06 -9.63
N THR A 379 -28.93 27.38 -9.40
CA THR A 379 -29.01 26.15 -8.60
C THR A 379 -29.52 24.97 -9.44
N SER A 380 -29.33 23.75 -8.96
CA SER A 380 -29.93 22.55 -9.54
C SER A 380 -30.85 21.88 -8.51
N LEU A 381 -32.02 21.44 -8.95
CA LEU A 381 -32.94 20.59 -8.22
C LEU A 381 -32.72 19.15 -8.66
N VAL A 382 -32.08 18.36 -7.82
CA VAL A 382 -31.82 16.94 -8.07
C VAL A 382 -32.85 16.12 -7.33
N THR A 383 -33.69 15.41 -8.06
CA THR A 383 -34.69 14.51 -7.48
C THR A 383 -34.14 13.08 -7.47
N VAL A 384 -34.10 12.47 -6.29
CA VAL A 384 -33.60 11.11 -6.09
C VAL A 384 -34.69 10.20 -5.52
N GLU A 385 -34.75 8.97 -6.02
CA GLU A 385 -35.58 7.89 -5.49
C GLU A 385 -34.75 6.99 -4.59
N ILE A 386 -35.15 6.80 -3.34
CA ILE A 386 -34.47 5.89 -2.41
C ILE A 386 -34.94 4.46 -2.68
N ASN A 387 -33.98 3.57 -2.92
CA ASN A 387 -34.26 2.18 -3.29
C ASN A 387 -33.55 1.13 -2.41
N GLY A 388 -32.70 1.56 -1.47
CA GLY A 388 -31.98 0.71 -0.51
C GLY A 388 -31.88 1.33 0.88
N GLY A 389 -31.55 0.51 1.89
CA GLY A 389 -31.26 0.97 3.26
C GLY A 389 -32.48 1.28 4.15
N MET A 390 -33.70 1.01 3.69
CA MET A 390 -34.94 1.38 4.40
C MET A 390 -35.57 0.25 5.25
N GLY A 391 -34.92 -0.91 5.33
CA GLY A 391 -35.51 -2.13 5.90
C GLY A 391 -36.42 -2.88 4.91
N ARG A 392 -37.20 -3.84 5.43
CA ARG A 392 -38.08 -4.72 4.63
C ARG A 392 -39.56 -4.31 4.64
N SER A 393 -39.90 -3.27 5.39
CA SER A 393 -41.28 -2.79 5.54
C SER A 393 -41.67 -1.84 4.41
N LEU A 394 -42.98 -1.62 4.24
CA LEU A 394 -43.53 -0.56 3.38
C LEU A 394 -43.37 0.84 3.99
N THR A 395 -43.14 0.91 5.30
CA THR A 395 -42.79 2.14 6.01
C THR A 395 -41.28 2.14 6.23
N PRO A 396 -40.54 3.12 5.66
CA PRO A 396 -39.11 3.23 5.89
C PRO A 396 -38.78 3.35 7.37
N GLN A 397 -37.62 2.83 7.77
CA GLN A 397 -37.14 2.98 9.15
C GLN A 397 -36.81 4.45 9.44
N PRO A 398 -37.01 4.93 10.69
CA PRO A 398 -36.60 6.28 11.07
C PRO A 398 -35.13 6.53 10.73
N GLY A 399 -34.83 7.67 10.10
CA GLY A 399 -33.48 8.04 9.66
C GLY A 399 -33.01 7.42 8.34
N SER A 400 -33.79 6.55 7.69
CA SER A 400 -33.41 5.98 6.37
C SER A 400 -33.75 6.89 5.18
N VAL A 401 -34.62 7.89 5.39
CA VAL A 401 -34.97 8.90 4.39
C VAL A 401 -34.44 10.25 4.89
N PRO A 402 -33.69 11.01 4.07
CA PRO A 402 -33.25 12.36 4.42
C PRO A 402 -34.44 13.27 4.76
N GLU A 403 -34.32 14.01 5.87
CA GLU A 403 -35.34 14.93 6.34
C GLU A 403 -35.25 16.29 5.62
N VAL A 404 -36.39 16.96 5.46
CA VAL A 404 -36.47 18.30 4.88
C VAL A 404 -35.65 19.30 5.72
N GLY A 405 -34.90 20.16 5.04
CA GLY A 405 -34.00 21.15 5.65
C GLY A 405 -32.60 20.61 5.99
N ARG A 406 -32.38 19.29 5.94
CA ARG A 406 -31.07 18.70 6.16
C ARG A 406 -30.16 18.91 4.96
N ARG A 407 -28.88 19.22 5.20
CA ARG A 407 -27.85 19.16 4.17
C ARG A 407 -27.41 17.71 3.96
N ILE A 408 -27.28 17.27 2.72
CA ILE A 408 -26.83 15.92 2.38
C ILE A 408 -25.92 15.94 1.16
N ALA A 409 -24.87 15.13 1.17
CA ALA A 409 -24.04 14.84 0.01
C ALA A 409 -24.33 13.47 -0.59
N TYR A 410 -24.27 13.40 -1.93
CA TYR A 410 -24.36 12.18 -2.71
C TYR A 410 -23.18 12.06 -3.67
N LEU A 411 -22.72 10.83 -3.85
CA LEU A 411 -21.72 10.43 -4.82
C LEU A 411 -22.17 9.13 -5.52
N PRO A 412 -21.70 8.86 -6.74
CA PRO A 412 -21.98 7.62 -7.45
C PRO A 412 -21.62 6.39 -6.62
N ASP A 413 -22.51 5.40 -6.62
CA ASP A 413 -22.20 4.07 -6.09
C ASP A 413 -21.14 3.44 -7.00
N PRO A 414 -19.93 3.09 -6.50
CA PRO A 414 -18.92 2.41 -7.30
C PRO A 414 -19.40 1.03 -7.80
N GLY A 415 -20.49 0.52 -7.21
CA GLY A 415 -21.18 -0.68 -7.62
C GLY A 415 -20.46 -1.95 -7.15
N TRP A 416 -21.17 -3.06 -7.18
CA TRP A 416 -20.53 -4.37 -7.07
C TRP A 416 -20.12 -4.81 -8.48
N ARG A 417 -18.83 -5.08 -8.66
CA ARG A 417 -18.28 -5.63 -9.90
C ARG A 417 -17.93 -7.09 -9.67
N SER A 418 -18.45 -7.97 -10.52
CA SER A 418 -18.02 -9.37 -10.53
C SER A 418 -16.57 -9.45 -10.96
N THR A 419 -15.78 -10.30 -10.32
CA THR A 419 -14.45 -10.65 -10.83
C THR A 419 -14.61 -11.17 -12.26
N PRO A 420 -13.88 -10.63 -13.24
CA PRO A 420 -13.94 -11.13 -14.61
C PRO A 420 -13.60 -12.62 -14.66
N THR A 421 -14.31 -13.36 -15.51
CA THR A 421 -13.99 -14.76 -15.78
C THR A 421 -12.85 -14.82 -16.78
N PHE A 422 -11.69 -15.31 -16.34
CA PHE A 422 -10.54 -15.51 -17.21
C PHE A 422 -10.51 -16.95 -17.74
N PRO A 423 -9.96 -17.19 -18.95
CA PRO A 423 -9.80 -18.54 -19.48
C PRO A 423 -8.87 -19.39 -18.59
N ASP A 424 -8.94 -20.70 -18.79
CA ASP A 424 -7.95 -21.63 -18.24
C ASP A 424 -6.57 -21.32 -18.86
N PRO A 425 -5.46 -21.42 -18.10
CA PRO A 425 -4.11 -21.29 -18.64
C PRO A 425 -3.88 -22.08 -19.94
N ASP A 426 -4.43 -23.29 -20.08
CA ASP A 426 -4.26 -24.13 -21.27
C ASP A 426 -5.04 -23.61 -22.49
N ALA A 427 -6.01 -22.72 -22.28
CA ALA A 427 -6.80 -22.06 -23.31
C ALA A 427 -6.30 -20.63 -23.63
N THR A 428 -5.09 -20.28 -23.17
CA THR A 428 -4.48 -18.97 -23.45
C THR A 428 -4.20 -18.83 -24.96
N PRO A 429 -4.59 -17.71 -25.60
CA PRO A 429 -4.33 -17.51 -27.03
C PRO A 429 -2.83 -17.57 -27.37
N TRP A 430 -2.51 -18.05 -28.58
CA TRP A 430 -1.13 -18.23 -29.04
C TRP A 430 -0.28 -16.95 -28.99
N THR A 431 -0.92 -15.78 -29.10
CA THR A 431 -0.29 -14.45 -28.98
C THR A 431 0.25 -14.14 -27.58
N HIS A 432 -0.13 -14.95 -26.59
CA HIS A 432 0.22 -14.80 -25.19
C HIS A 432 0.94 -16.04 -24.62
N THR A 433 1.17 -17.06 -25.45
CA THR A 433 2.01 -18.22 -25.13
C THR A 433 3.35 -18.05 -25.83
N ASP A 434 4.32 -17.41 -25.19
CA ASP A 434 5.69 -17.41 -25.69
C ASP A 434 6.37 -18.74 -25.34
N THR A 435 6.32 -19.69 -26.26
CA THR A 435 6.98 -20.99 -26.13
C THR A 435 8.50 -20.91 -26.32
N SER A 436 9.03 -19.75 -26.72
CA SER A 436 10.45 -19.50 -26.94
C SER A 436 11.13 -18.76 -25.78
N ALA A 437 10.35 -18.18 -24.87
CA ALA A 437 10.89 -17.54 -23.67
C ALA A 437 11.54 -18.60 -22.75
N PRO A 438 12.81 -18.41 -22.34
CA PRO A 438 13.42 -19.30 -21.37
C PRO A 438 12.63 -19.27 -20.06
N ASP A 439 12.38 -20.44 -19.48
CA ASP A 439 11.79 -20.54 -18.15
C ASP A 439 12.82 -20.07 -17.12
N LEU A 440 12.75 -18.79 -16.77
CA LEU A 440 13.62 -18.15 -15.78
C LEU A 440 13.48 -18.77 -14.38
N ASP A 441 12.38 -19.48 -14.11
CA ASP A 441 12.19 -20.17 -12.84
C ASP A 441 12.96 -21.52 -12.82
N ILE A 442 13.22 -22.14 -13.98
CA ILE A 442 13.95 -23.42 -14.12
C ILE A 442 15.44 -23.21 -14.39
N SER A 443 15.83 -22.19 -15.19
CA SER A 443 17.23 -21.96 -15.58
C SER A 443 18.14 -21.58 -14.41
N ASN A 444 17.57 -21.14 -13.30
CA ASN A 444 18.32 -20.85 -12.08
C ASN A 444 18.47 -22.08 -11.16
N SER A 445 17.91 -23.26 -11.45
CA SER A 445 17.81 -24.31 -10.42
C SER A 445 19.13 -24.99 -10.00
N ASP A 446 20.13 -25.10 -10.89
CA ASP A 446 21.42 -25.76 -10.57
C ASP A 446 22.52 -24.78 -10.13
N THR A 447 22.38 -23.50 -10.46
CA THR A 447 23.31 -22.42 -10.08
C THR A 447 22.66 -21.34 -9.20
N ALA A 448 21.41 -21.54 -8.76
CA ALA A 448 20.64 -20.57 -7.95
C ALA A 448 21.35 -20.16 -6.69
N ASN A 449 22.26 -20.96 -6.15
CA ASN A 449 23.03 -20.58 -4.97
C ASN A 449 24.46 -20.13 -5.32
N ALA A 450 24.89 -20.31 -6.57
CA ALA A 450 26.16 -19.86 -7.14
C ALA A 450 26.04 -18.49 -7.86
N GLU A 451 24.82 -18.02 -8.11
CA GLU A 451 24.55 -16.77 -8.83
C GLU A 451 25.21 -15.57 -8.15
N VAL A 452 26.13 -14.93 -8.88
CA VAL A 452 26.77 -13.67 -8.53
C VAL A 452 25.72 -12.57 -8.67
N TRP A 453 25.27 -11.98 -7.56
CA TRP A 453 24.36 -10.84 -7.67
C TRP A 453 25.12 -9.66 -8.30
N GLY A 454 24.57 -9.13 -9.39
CA GLY A 454 25.00 -7.91 -10.04
C GLY A 454 26.29 -8.06 -10.85
N ASN A 455 26.16 -8.24 -12.16
CA ASN A 455 26.98 -7.47 -13.08
C ASN A 455 26.13 -6.26 -13.45
N ASP A 456 26.49 -5.09 -12.94
CA ASP A 456 26.07 -3.84 -13.56
C ASP A 456 26.89 -3.72 -14.86
N ASP A 457 26.23 -3.98 -15.98
CA ASP A 457 26.53 -3.31 -17.26
C ASP A 457 25.43 -2.28 -17.52
#